data_AF-A0A929U3A6-F1
#
_entry.id   AF-A0A929U3A6-F1
#
_cell.length_a   1.000
_cell.length_b   1.000
_cell.length_c   1.000
_cell.angle_alpha   90.00
_cell.angle_beta   90.00
_cell.angle_gamma   90.00
#
_symmetry.space_group_name_H-M   'P 1'
#
loop_
_entity.id
_entity.type
_entity.pdbx_description
1 polymer ?
#
loop_
_entity_poly.entity_id
_entity_poly.type
_entity_poly.pdbx_seq_one_letter_code
_entity_poly.pdbx_strand_id
1 'polypeptide(L)' 'NNVSFSLRRTKRTFKPNIQKKTIIVDGKKVRLNLSTAAIRTLKKKGIL' A
#
# COMPACT_ATOMS: atom_id res chain seq x y z
N ASN A 1 -12.30 4.31 -15.31
CA ASN A 1 -13.53 5.11 -15.16
C ASN A 1 -14.57 4.27 -14.45
N ASN A 2 -15.33 4.86 -13.52
CA ASN A 2 -16.48 4.17 -12.95
C ASN A 2 -17.54 4.06 -14.05
N VAL A 3 -18.12 2.88 -14.24
CA VAL A 3 -19.09 2.58 -15.31
C VAL A 3 -20.37 2.09 -14.64
N SER A 4 -21.46 2.86 -14.77
CA SER A 4 -22.78 2.40 -14.37
C SER A 4 -23.38 1.44 -15.39
N PHE A 5 -24.44 0.73 -15.02
CA PHE A 5 -25.24 -0.10 -15.93
C PHE A 5 -25.72 0.67 -17.19
N SER A 6 -26.02 1.96 -17.03
CA SER A 6 -26.37 2.89 -18.12
C SER A 6 -25.16 3.49 -18.87
N LEU A 7 -23.95 2.92 -18.69
CA LEU A 7 -22.71 3.32 -19.34
C LEU A 7 -22.28 4.78 -19.09
N ARG A 8 -22.78 5.42 -18.03
CA ARG A 8 -22.34 6.77 -17.63
C ARG A 8 -20.95 6.70 -17.01
N ARG A 9 -19.95 7.14 -17.77
CA ARG A 9 -18.54 7.13 -17.36
C ARG A 9 -18.22 8.34 -16.50
N THR A 10 -17.74 8.10 -15.28
CA THR A 10 -17.14 9.14 -14.42
C THR A 10 -15.66 8.83 -14.17
N LYS A 11 -14.85 9.89 -13.98
CA LYS A 11 -13.43 9.71 -13.63
C LYS A 11 -13.35 9.09 -12.23
N ARG A 12 -12.53 8.04 -12.08
CA ARG A 12 -12.24 7.41 -10.78
C ARG A 12 -10.74 7.42 -10.53
N THR A 13 -10.33 7.81 -9.33
CA THR A 13 -8.95 7.68 -8.87
C THR A 13 -8.78 6.32 -8.19
N PHE A 14 -7.78 5.56 -8.62
CA PHE A 14 -7.37 4.33 -7.94
C PHE A 14 -6.36 4.70 -6.86
N LYS A 15 -6.77 4.63 -5.59
CA LYS A 15 -5.86 4.87 -4.47
C LYS A 15 -5.10 3.58 -4.15
N PRO A 16 -3.76 3.61 -3.99
CA PRO A 16 -3.03 2.47 -3.47
C PRO A 16 -3.43 2.17 -2.02
N ASN A 17 -3.40 0.90 -1.64
CA ASN A 17 -3.60 0.47 -0.24
C ASN A 17 -2.30 0.72 0.55
N ILE A 18 -2.20 1.91 1.14
CA ILE A 18 -1.04 2.37 1.93
C ILE A 18 -1.34 2.17 3.42
N GLN A 19 -0.46 1.45 4.12
CA GLN A 19 -0.53 1.21 5.56
C GLN A 19 0.65 1.86 6.28
N LYS A 20 0.37 2.51 7.41
CA LYS A 20 1.40 3.06 8.30
C LYS A 20 1.96 1.94 9.15
N LYS A 21 3.25 1.62 9.02
CA LYS A 21 3.91 0.59 9.84
C LYS A 21 5.28 1.05 10.31
N THR A 22 5.65 0.66 11.53
CA THR A 22 6.98 0.88 12.08
C THR A 22 7.84 -0.35 11.76
N ILE A 23 9.00 -0.15 11.14
CA ILE A 23 9.97 -1.20 10.82
C ILE A 23 11.28 -0.88 11.55
N ILE A 24 12.03 -1.91 11.93
CA ILE A 24 13.39 -1.78 12.41
C ILE A 24 14.31 -1.97 11.20
N VAL A 25 14.93 -0.89 10.73
CA VAL A 25 15.95 -0.95 9.68
C VAL A 25 17.26 -0.53 10.35
N ASP A 26 18.28 -1.38 10.30
CA ASP A 26 19.61 -1.12 10.85
C ASP A 26 19.59 -0.70 12.34
N GLY A 27 18.74 -1.37 13.14
CA GLY A 27 18.60 -1.10 14.58
C GLY A 27 17.78 0.15 14.94
N LYS A 28 17.30 0.92 13.96
CA LYS A 28 16.47 2.12 14.20
C LYS A 28 15.01 1.88 13.81
N LYS A 29 14.09 2.34 14.66
CA LYS A 29 12.64 2.28 14.38
C LYS A 29 12.26 3.42 13.45
N VAL A 30 11.86 3.10 12.22
CA VAL A 30 11.39 4.07 11.22
C VAL A 30 9.92 3.81 10.91
N ARG A 31 9.10 4.88 10.89
CA ARG A 31 7.69 4.81 10.49
C ARG A 31 7.59 5.09 9.00
N LEU A 32 7.08 4.13 8.24
CA LEU A 32 6.93 4.24 6.79
C LEU A 32 5.47 4.00 6.37
N ASN A 33 5.08 4.69 5.30
CA ASN A 33 3.85 4.43 4.55
C ASN A 33 4.16 3.36 3.50
N LEU A 34 3.69 2.13 3.72
CA LEU A 34 4.05 0.99 2.90
C LEU A 34 2.83 0.46 2.15
N SER A 35 3.05 0.01 0.92
CA SER A 35 2.07 -0.82 0.24
C SER A 35 2.05 -2.23 0.84
N THR A 36 0.93 -2.93 0.72
CA THR A 36 0.79 -4.33 1.17
C THR A 36 1.78 -5.27 0.47
N ALA A 37 2.13 -4.99 -0.79
CA ALA A 37 3.16 -5.71 -1.52
C ALA A 37 4.55 -5.56 -0.87
N ALA A 38 4.90 -4.34 -0.46
CA ALA A 38 6.16 -4.07 0.23
C ALA A 38 6.21 -4.76 1.60
N ILE A 39 5.09 -4.77 2.36
CA ILE A 39 4.98 -5.51 3.63
C ILE A 39 5.25 -7.00 3.42
N ARG A 40 4.68 -7.61 2.37
CA ARG A 40 4.92 -9.02 2.03
C ARG A 40 6.39 -9.29 1.73
N THR A 41 7.05 -8.41 0.97
CA THR A 41 8.48 -8.57 0.67
C THR A 41 9.36 -8.41 1.90
N LEU A 42 9.03 -7.50 2.81
CA LEU A 42 9.77 -7.26 4.04
C LEU A 42 9.64 -8.44 5.02
N LYS A 43 8.44 -9.00 5.15
CA LYS A 43 8.21 -10.24 5.91
C LYS A 43 9.00 -11.41 5.32
N LYS A 44 9.05 -11.55 3.99
CA LYS A 44 9.84 -12.59 3.32
C LYS A 44 11.34 -12.45 3.57
N LYS A 45 11.86 -11.22 3.69
CA LYS A 45 13.27 -10.92 3.95
C LYS A 45 13.65 -10.99 5.44
N GLY A 46 12.70 -11.22 6.36
CA GLY A 46 12.96 -11.29 7.80
C GLY A 46 13.27 -9.94 8.46
N ILE A 47 12.97 -8.83 7.77
CA ILE A 47 13.19 -7.45 8.25
C ILE A 47 11.98 -6.96 9.08
N LEU A 48 10.88 -7.72 9.03
CA LEU A 48 9.61 -7.46 9.71
C LEU A 48 9.13 -8.68 10.49
#